data_AF-A0A101X7Y8-F1
#
_entry.id   AF-A0A101X7Y8-F1
#
_cell.length_a   1.000
_cell.length_b   1.000
_cell.length_c   1.000
_cell.angle_alpha   90.00
_cell.angle_beta   90.00
_cell.angle_gamma   90.00
#
_symmetry.space_group_name_H-M   'P 1'
#
loop_
_entity.id
_entity.type
_entity.pdbx_description
1 polymer ?
#
loop_
_entity_poly.entity_id
_entity_poly.type
_entity_poly.pdbx_seq_one_letter_code
_entity_poly.pdbx_strand_id
1 'polypeptide(L)'
;MVAEDEEHSEDEEEGEGGELDIREVAKKAPEWSAGVIVYNNSAYPIAKSKYAEGEFYFSTSWRAVKKGIRGELVVLKDGSTHKYRVKRKGDKYIQVVLL
;
A
#
# COMPACT_ATOMS: atom_id res chain seq x y z
N MET A 1 35.39 -35.94 6.82
CA MET A 1 34.92 -35.30 5.57
C MET A 1 33.44 -35.01 5.79
N VAL A 2 33.22 -33.91 6.50
CA VAL A 2 32.49 -32.69 6.07
C VAL A 2 31.02 -33.01 5.78
N ALA A 3 30.20 -32.71 6.79
CA ALA A 3 28.77 -32.51 6.65
C ALA A 3 28.57 -31.07 6.16
N GLU A 4 27.93 -30.89 5.01
CA GLU A 4 27.47 -29.59 4.56
C GLU A 4 26.09 -29.34 5.15
N ASP A 5 26.15 -28.63 6.27
CA ASP A 5 25.14 -27.76 6.85
C ASP A 5 25.02 -26.53 5.93
N GLU A 6 23.90 -26.38 5.24
CA GLU A 6 23.60 -25.14 4.49
C GLU A 6 22.16 -24.73 4.77
N GLU A 7 21.94 -24.43 6.05
CA GLU A 7 20.80 -23.68 6.56
C GLU A 7 20.98 -22.19 6.19
N HIS A 8 20.77 -21.83 4.92
CA HIS A 8 20.65 -20.41 4.52
C HIS A 8 19.17 -20.01 4.46
N SER A 9 18.64 -19.60 5.60
CA SER A 9 17.54 -18.64 5.67
C SER A 9 18.13 -17.24 5.48
N GLU A 10 18.43 -16.88 4.23
CA GLU A 10 18.68 -15.50 3.82
C GLU A 10 17.43 -14.98 3.12
N ASP A 11 16.57 -14.32 3.88
CA ASP A 11 15.77 -13.19 3.38
C ASP A 11 15.38 -12.31 4.58
N GLU A 12 16.39 -11.95 5.39
CA GLU A 12 16.38 -10.66 6.08
C GLU A 12 16.61 -9.59 5.00
N GLU A 13 15.57 -9.25 4.25
CA GLU A 13 15.52 -7.97 3.53
C GLU A 13 15.60 -6.88 4.60
N GLU A 14 16.84 -6.46 4.84
CA GLU A 14 17.24 -5.27 5.55
C GLU A 14 16.23 -4.16 5.27
N GLY A 15 15.70 -3.60 6.36
CA GLY A 15 14.91 -2.40 6.32
C GLY A 15 15.75 -1.25 5.78
N GLU A 16 15.81 -1.13 4.46
CA GLU A 16 15.93 0.17 3.81
C GLU A 16 14.62 0.91 4.09
N GLY A 17 14.61 1.62 5.22
CA GLY A 17 13.87 2.87 5.40
C GLY A 17 14.35 3.94 4.40
N GLY A 18 14.51 3.56 3.14
CA GLY A 18 14.54 4.48 2.03
C GLY A 18 13.19 5.14 2.02
N GLU A 19 13.19 6.45 2.24
CA GLU A 19 12.19 7.39 1.78
C GLU A 19 12.11 7.29 0.24
N LEU A 20 11.80 6.11 -0.29
CA LEU A 20 11.40 5.91 -1.66
C LEU A 20 10.09 6.67 -1.75
N ASP A 21 10.20 7.87 -2.31
CA ASP A 21 9.15 8.87 -2.46
C ASP A 21 7.82 8.15 -2.65
N ILE A 22 7.01 8.11 -1.59
CA ILE A 22 5.71 7.43 -1.64
C ILE A 22 4.85 8.08 -2.75
N ARG A 23 5.20 9.32 -3.11
CA ARG A 23 4.76 10.05 -4.31
C ARG A 23 5.11 9.36 -5.63
N GLU A 24 6.33 8.85 -5.80
CA GLU A 24 6.69 8.04 -6.97
C GLU A 24 5.91 6.72 -7.01
N VAL A 25 5.63 6.13 -5.85
CA VAL A 25 4.78 4.93 -5.76
C VAL A 25 3.37 5.23 -6.23
N ALA A 26 2.80 6.39 -5.88
CA ALA A 26 1.49 6.82 -6.37
C ALA A 26 1.44 7.01 -7.89
N LYS A 27 2.54 7.48 -8.51
CA LYS A 27 2.65 7.62 -9.97
C LYS A 27 2.68 6.27 -10.70
N LYS A 28 3.19 5.22 -10.06
CA LYS A 28 3.21 3.83 -10.60
C LYS A 28 1.85 3.14 -10.48
N ALA A 29 0.88 3.74 -9.79
CA ALA A 29 -0.44 3.16 -9.63
C ALA A 29 -1.22 3.18 -10.96
N PRO A 30 -2.12 2.20 -11.21
CA PRO A 30 -2.90 2.11 -12.44
C PRO A 30 -3.66 3.40 -12.77
N GLU A 31 -3.91 3.68 -14.04
CA GLU A 31 -4.58 4.92 -14.47
C GLU A 31 -5.95 5.15 -13.79
N TRP A 32 -6.74 4.10 -13.64
CA TRP A 32 -8.04 4.13 -12.97
C TRP A 32 -7.98 4.45 -11.47
N SER A 33 -6.80 4.28 -10.84
CA SER A 33 -6.64 4.53 -9.41
C SER A 33 -6.56 6.03 -9.11
N ALA A 34 -7.06 6.41 -7.94
CA ALA A 34 -6.95 7.78 -7.43
C ALA A 34 -5.61 8.04 -6.74
N GLY A 35 -4.85 6.99 -6.44
CA GLY A 35 -3.62 7.02 -5.66
C GLY A 35 -3.32 5.66 -5.07
N VAL A 36 -2.53 5.65 -4.00
CA VAL A 36 -2.18 4.46 -3.24
C VAL A 36 -2.44 4.63 -1.75
N ILE A 37 -2.73 3.52 -1.07
CA ILE A 37 -2.80 3.41 0.39
C ILE A 37 -1.71 2.49 0.88
N VAL A 38 -0.98 2.93 1.89
CA VAL A 38 -0.07 2.06 2.63
C VAL A 38 -0.89 1.31 3.68
N TYR A 39 -1.02 0.00 3.49
CA TYR A 39 -1.74 -0.88 4.39
C TYR A 39 -0.95 -2.18 4.57
N ASN A 40 -0.71 -2.57 5.83
CA ASN A 40 -0.02 -3.81 6.17
C ASN A 40 1.34 -3.98 5.45
N ASN A 41 2.21 -2.97 5.58
CA ASN A 41 3.54 -2.90 4.97
C ASN A 41 3.57 -2.96 3.42
N SER A 42 2.46 -2.60 2.76
CA SER A 42 2.33 -2.63 1.29
C SER A 42 1.50 -1.46 0.77
N ALA A 43 1.84 -0.94 -0.39
CA ALA A 43 1.07 0.08 -1.09
C ALA A 43 0.09 -0.57 -2.07
N TYR A 44 -1.20 -0.38 -1.83
CA TYR A 44 -2.27 -0.84 -2.71
C TYR A 44 -2.88 0.34 -3.48
N PRO A 45 -3.35 0.15 -4.72
CA PRO A 45 -4.09 1.21 -5.39
C PRO A 45 -5.41 1.46 -4.65
N ILE A 46 -5.90 2.70 -4.68
CA ILE A 46 -7.22 3.08 -4.17
C ILE A 46 -8.13 3.54 -5.31
N ALA A 47 -9.43 3.28 -5.17
CA ALA A 47 -10.46 3.78 -6.05
C ALA A 47 -11.37 4.75 -5.29
N LYS A 48 -11.89 5.76 -6.00
CA LYS A 48 -12.93 6.66 -5.48
C LYS A 48 -14.25 5.89 -5.36
N SER A 49 -14.92 6.03 -4.23
CA SER A 49 -16.28 5.52 -4.05
C SER A 49 -17.23 6.23 -5.01
N LYS A 50 -18.14 5.47 -5.63
CA LYS A 50 -19.25 6.03 -6.40
C LYS A 50 -20.45 6.40 -5.52
N TYR A 51 -20.45 5.98 -4.25
CA TYR A 51 -21.58 6.11 -3.34
C TYR A 51 -21.53 7.37 -2.48
N ALA A 52 -20.33 7.89 -2.21
CA ALA A 52 -20.13 9.08 -1.40
C ALA A 52 -18.86 9.80 -1.85
N GLU A 53 -18.95 11.13 -1.96
CA GLU A 53 -17.81 11.98 -2.25
C GLU A 53 -16.82 11.97 -1.08
N GLY A 54 -15.52 11.97 -1.39
CA GLY A 54 -14.45 11.91 -0.38
C GLY A 54 -14.21 10.52 0.24
N GLU A 55 -14.98 9.50 -0.13
CA GLU A 55 -14.73 8.13 0.29
C GLU A 55 -13.94 7.35 -0.76
N PHE A 56 -13.05 6.47 -0.29
CA PHE A 56 -12.23 5.62 -1.13
C PHE A 56 -12.37 4.16 -0.70
N TYR A 57 -11.97 3.26 -1.57
CA TYR A 57 -11.86 1.85 -1.23
C TYR A 57 -10.63 1.21 -1.86
N PHE A 58 -10.15 0.16 -1.24
CA PHE A 58 -9.13 -0.71 -1.80
C PHE A 58 -9.42 -2.17 -1.48
N SER A 59 -8.66 -3.08 -2.08
CA SER A 59 -8.68 -4.50 -1.73
C SER A 59 -7.26 -5.01 -1.59
N THR A 60 -7.01 -5.83 -0.56
CA THR A 60 -5.73 -6.55 -0.43
C THR A 60 -5.58 -7.65 -1.48
N SER A 61 -6.65 -8.00 -2.20
CA SER A 61 -6.61 -8.91 -3.36
C SER A 61 -6.12 -8.21 -4.63
N TRP A 62 -6.01 -6.88 -4.64
CA TRP A 62 -5.40 -6.15 -5.75
C TRP A 62 -3.89 -6.30 -5.71
N ARG A 63 -3.26 -6.24 -6.90
CA ARG A 63 -1.80 -6.25 -6.99
C ARG A 63 -1.24 -5.03 -6.27
N ALA A 64 -0.45 -5.27 -5.23
CA ALA A 64 0.30 -4.21 -4.56
C ALA A 64 1.21 -3.49 -5.58
N VAL A 65 1.20 -2.17 -5.55
CA VAL A 65 2.09 -1.33 -6.37
C VAL A 65 3.53 -1.48 -5.88
N LYS A 66 3.71 -1.63 -4.57
CA LYS A 66 5.00 -1.87 -3.92
C LYS A 66 4.81 -2.52 -2.55
N LYS A 67 5.75 -3.37 -2.14
CA LYS A 67 5.82 -4.00 -0.81
C LYS A 67 6.98 -3.39 -0.01
N GLY A 68 7.02 -3.64 1.30
CA GLY A 68 8.08 -3.14 2.18
C GLY A 68 7.94 -1.66 2.56
N ILE A 69 6.76 -1.07 2.38
CA ILE A 69 6.51 0.35 2.72
C ILE A 69 5.83 0.43 4.08
N ARG A 70 6.49 1.06 5.04
CA ARG A 70 5.92 1.32 6.37
C ARG A 70 5.15 2.64 6.38
N GLY A 71 4.05 2.67 7.14
CA GLY A 71 3.22 3.86 7.33
C GLY A 71 1.73 3.57 7.29
N GLU A 72 0.94 4.55 7.70
CA GLU A 72 -0.53 4.52 7.67
C GLU A 72 -1.04 5.80 7.00
N LEU A 73 -0.80 5.89 5.69
CA LEU A 73 -1.14 7.05 4.89
C LEU A 73 -1.63 6.66 3.50
N VAL A 74 -2.37 7.58 2.89
CA VAL A 74 -2.78 7.57 1.49
C VAL A 74 -2.01 8.64 0.75
N VAL A 75 -1.50 8.32 -0.44
CA VAL A 75 -0.91 9.29 -1.36
C VAL A 75 -1.74 9.32 -2.63
N LEU A 76 -2.34 10.46 -2.91
CA LEU A 76 -3.12 10.71 -4.10
C LEU A 76 -2.20 11.02 -5.30
N LYS A 77 -2.72 10.88 -6.52
CA LYS A 77 -1.94 11.13 -7.75
C LYS A 77 -1.50 12.58 -7.95
N ASP A 78 -2.17 13.52 -7.30
CA ASP A 78 -1.76 14.93 -7.23
C ASP A 78 -0.57 15.16 -6.29
N GLY A 79 -0.10 14.12 -5.59
CA GLY A 79 1.01 14.18 -4.63
C GLY A 79 0.59 14.55 -3.22
N SER A 80 -0.72 14.74 -2.98
CA SER A 80 -1.28 15.02 -1.66
C SER A 80 -1.23 13.77 -0.79
N THR A 81 -0.76 13.93 0.45
CA THR A 81 -0.66 12.85 1.42
C THR A 81 -1.66 13.07 2.55
N HIS A 82 -2.47 12.06 2.83
CA HIS A 82 -3.50 12.10 3.87
C HIS A 82 -3.33 10.94 4.83
N LYS A 83 -3.65 11.15 6.10
CA LYS A 83 -3.95 10.04 7.00
C LYS A 83 -5.29 9.45 6.61
N TYR A 84 -5.55 8.21 6.98
CA TYR A 84 -6.84 7.58 6.70
C TYR A 84 -7.40 6.90 7.94
N ARG A 85 -8.72 6.73 7.92
CA ARG A 85 -9.44 5.85 8.83
C ARG A 85 -10.19 4.80 8.03
N VAL A 86 -10.11 3.55 8.47
CA VAL A 86 -10.94 2.48 7.92
C VAL A 86 -12.35 2.63 8.49
N LYS A 87 -13.35 2.82 7.61
CA LYS A 87 -14.76 2.95 7.99
C LYS A 87 -15.47 1.60 8.02
N ARG A 88 -15.17 0.73 7.06
CA ARG A 88 -15.75 -0.62 6.96
C ARG A 88 -14.81 -1.57 6.24
N LYS A 89 -14.57 -2.74 6.84
CA LYS A 89 -13.85 -3.85 6.22
C LYS A 89 -14.89 -4.88 5.77
N GLY A 90 -15.22 -4.89 4.48
CA GLY A 90 -16.09 -5.92 3.89
C GLY A 90 -15.27 -7.12 3.41
N ASP A 91 -15.96 -8.17 2.93
CA ASP A 91 -15.28 -9.38 2.44
C ASP A 91 -14.43 -9.14 1.17
N LYS A 92 -14.84 -8.19 0.31
CA LYS A 92 -14.16 -7.93 -0.96
C LYS A 92 -13.37 -6.62 -1.00
N TYR A 93 -13.87 -5.59 -0.33
CA TYR A 93 -13.31 -4.24 -0.37
C TYR A 93 -13.28 -3.62 1.03
N ILE A 94 -12.24 -2.83 1.27
CA ILE A 94 -12.00 -2.08 2.49
C ILE A 94 -12.26 -0.60 2.18
N GLN A 95 -13.24 -0.03 2.85
CA GLN A 95 -13.63 1.36 2.71
C GLN A 95 -12.80 2.23 3.65
N VAL A 96 -12.21 3.28 3.08
CA VAL A 96 -11.31 4.21 3.75
C VAL A 96 -11.78 5.64 3.55
N VAL A 97 -11.62 6.45 4.60
CA VAL A 97 -11.95 7.87 4.60
C VAL A 97 -10.65 8.62 4.89
N LEU A 98 -10.36 9.64 4.08
CA LEU A 98 -9.19 10.49 4.28
C LEU A 98 -9.46 11.47 5.43
N LEU A 99 -8.43 11.73 6.24
CA LEU A 99 -8.43 12.68 7.35
C LEU A 99 -7.67 13.96 6.99
#